data_AF-A0A2K0W8R9-F1
#
_entry.id   AF-A0A2K0W8R9-F1
#
_cell.length_a   1.000
_cell.length_b   1.000
_cell.length_c   1.000
_cell.angle_alpha   90.00
_cell.angle_beta   90.00
_cell.angle_gamma   90.00
#
_symmetry.space_group_name_H-M   'P 1'
#
loop_
_entity.id
_entity.type
_entity.pdbx_description
1 polymer ?
#
loop_
_entity_poly.entity_id
_entity_poly.type
_entity_poly.pdbx_seq_one_letter_code
_entity_poly.pdbx_strand_id
1 'polypeptide(L)'
;MDRQGRTAEDFDKRHMFAALKDWKTYGYMLIYMGCLTPLYAFSLFLPTIIAGMGHAGTKAQLLSVPPYAVAAALTICVGFYGDRTRQRGYCNIAIVLLGIAGFAMLIATSNPTVQYVGVFLGAAGIYPTVPNTLSWLNNNTEGSLKRAFVLGVVVGWGNLNGVVSSNIYLFREKPRYYTGHGVVFGYLVVFLLGGSILMHLGLRKMNRDRSLGKMDVKWDSLSDEQKWVQGDLRPDFKYTL
;
A
#
# COMPACT_ATOMS: atom_id res chain seq x y z
N MET A 1 22.72 17.40 -0.03
CA MET A 1 22.62 16.60 1.21
C MET A 1 22.69 17.59 2.38
N ASP A 2 21.97 17.35 3.47
CA ASP A 2 21.89 18.19 4.69
C ASP A 2 20.86 19.33 4.77
N ARG A 3 19.57 19.01 4.51
CA ARG A 3 18.43 19.79 5.03
C ARG A 3 17.34 18.94 5.71
N GLN A 4 17.71 17.79 6.27
CA GLN A 4 16.79 16.91 7.04
C GLN A 4 17.11 16.85 8.54
N GLY A 5 17.97 17.75 9.05
CA GLY A 5 18.58 17.61 10.38
C GLY A 5 17.95 18.35 11.56
N ARG A 6 17.00 19.29 11.39
CA ARG A 6 16.49 20.12 12.51
C ARG A 6 15.23 19.57 13.17
N THR A 7 15.02 18.26 13.14
CA THR A 7 13.69 17.65 13.30
C THR A 7 13.52 16.83 14.57
N ALA A 8 14.42 16.90 15.53
CA ALA A 8 14.34 16.11 16.77
C ALA A 8 14.14 16.93 18.06
N GLU A 9 14.20 18.27 18.02
CA GLU A 9 14.31 19.04 19.27
C GLU A 9 12.98 19.54 19.86
N ASP A 10 11.90 19.70 19.08
CA ASP A 10 10.62 20.18 19.64
C ASP A 10 9.45 19.22 19.38
N PHE A 11 9.02 18.53 20.43
CA PHE A 11 7.77 17.76 20.44
C PHE A 11 6.57 18.72 20.41
N ASP A 12 6.10 19.07 19.22
CA ASP A 12 4.91 19.90 19.04
C ASP A 12 3.70 19.07 18.56
N LYS A 13 2.70 18.94 19.44
CA LYS A 13 1.45 18.21 19.19
C LYS A 13 0.69 18.76 17.97
N ARG A 14 0.91 20.01 17.57
CA ARG A 14 0.28 20.61 16.38
C ARG A 14 0.61 19.84 15.10
N HIS A 15 1.81 19.28 14.99
CA HIS A 15 2.17 18.43 13.84
C HIS A 15 1.37 17.12 13.81
N MET A 16 1.02 16.56 14.96
CA MET A 16 0.17 15.35 15.06
C MET A 16 -1.28 15.68 14.64
N PHE A 17 -1.83 16.79 15.12
CA PHE A 17 -3.16 17.23 14.68
C PHE A 17 -3.20 17.58 13.19
N ALA A 18 -2.13 18.17 12.66
CA ALA A 18 -1.99 18.42 11.22
C ALA A 18 -1.95 17.10 10.42
N ALA A 19 -1.28 16.07 10.91
CA ALA A 19 -1.30 14.73 10.31
C ALA A 19 -2.71 14.12 10.28
N LEU A 20 -3.48 14.23 11.37
CA LEU A 20 -4.85 13.72 11.44
C LEU A 20 -5.82 14.49 10.55
N LYS A 21 -5.62 15.79 10.35
CA LYS A 21 -6.46 16.59 9.44
C LYS A 21 -6.08 16.42 7.98
N ASP A 22 -4.96 15.77 7.68
CA ASP A 22 -4.48 15.57 6.33
C ASP A 22 -5.22 14.42 5.65
N TRP A 23 -5.98 14.73 4.61
CA TRP A 23 -6.71 13.73 3.84
C TRP A 23 -5.79 12.64 3.27
N LYS A 24 -4.52 12.97 3.01
CA LYS A 24 -3.51 12.04 2.51
C LYS A 24 -3.27 10.88 3.49
N THR A 25 -3.35 11.14 4.79
CA THR A 25 -3.20 10.11 5.83
C THR A 25 -4.25 9.01 5.64
N TYR A 26 -5.51 9.38 5.49
CA TYR A 26 -6.60 8.43 5.28
C TYR A 26 -6.52 7.74 3.90
N GLY A 27 -6.06 8.45 2.88
CA GLY A 27 -5.76 7.85 1.57
C GLY A 27 -4.71 6.74 1.69
N TYR A 28 -3.60 6.99 2.39
CA TYR A 28 -2.59 5.97 2.64
C TYR A 28 -3.07 4.86 3.57
N MET A 29 -3.96 5.14 4.55
CA MET A 29 -4.59 4.09 5.36
C MET A 29 -5.41 3.13 4.49
N LEU A 30 -6.21 3.66 3.55
CA LEU A 30 -7.02 2.87 2.64
C LEU A 30 -6.15 2.02 1.70
N ILE A 31 -5.09 2.62 1.13
CA ILE A 31 -4.11 1.92 0.30
C ILE A 31 -3.42 0.81 1.13
N TYR A 32 -2.89 1.15 2.30
CA TYR A 32 -2.10 0.19 3.09
C TYR A 32 -2.95 -0.97 3.62
N MET A 33 -4.20 -0.71 3.97
CA MET A 33 -5.19 -1.75 4.27
C MET A 33 -5.34 -2.74 3.11
N GLY A 34 -5.46 -2.23 1.88
CA GLY A 34 -5.55 -3.03 0.68
C GLY A 34 -4.28 -3.83 0.32
N CYS A 35 -3.12 -3.51 0.93
CA CYS A 35 -1.92 -4.35 0.84
C CYS A 35 -1.90 -5.45 1.93
N LEU A 36 -2.25 -5.08 3.17
CA LEU A 36 -2.00 -5.91 4.35
C LEU A 36 -3.05 -7.01 4.51
N THR A 37 -4.33 -6.74 4.26
CA THR A 37 -5.36 -7.79 4.31
C THR A 37 -5.06 -8.93 3.34
N PRO A 38 -4.75 -8.66 2.05
CA PRO A 38 -4.38 -9.72 1.11
C PRO A 38 -3.08 -10.42 1.50
N LEU A 39 -2.09 -9.70 2.03
CA LEU A 39 -0.82 -10.27 2.49
C LEU A 39 -1.02 -11.30 3.60
N TYR A 40 -1.82 -10.97 4.62
CA TYR A 40 -2.12 -11.91 5.70
C TYR A 40 -3.00 -13.07 5.22
N ALA A 41 -3.98 -12.80 4.36
CA ALA A 41 -4.81 -13.84 3.76
C ALA A 41 -3.98 -14.86 2.96
N PHE A 42 -2.94 -14.40 2.28
CA PHE A 42 -2.11 -15.23 1.39
C PHE A 42 -1.53 -16.47 2.07
N SER A 43 -1.02 -16.31 3.30
CA SER A 43 -0.45 -17.43 4.06
C SER A 43 -1.50 -18.44 4.55
N LEU A 44 -2.78 -18.05 4.63
CA LEU A 44 -3.86 -18.91 5.10
C LEU A 44 -4.33 -19.89 4.02
N PHE A 45 -4.45 -19.44 2.77
CA PHE A 45 -5.00 -20.28 1.70
C PHE A 45 -3.94 -21.00 0.86
N LEU A 46 -2.72 -20.48 0.77
CA LEU A 46 -1.65 -21.07 -0.04
C LEU A 46 -1.41 -22.56 0.29
N PRO A 47 -1.31 -22.99 1.57
CA PRO A 47 -1.14 -24.40 1.89
C PRO A 47 -2.30 -25.27 1.40
N THR A 48 -3.53 -24.73 1.39
CA THR A 48 -4.71 -25.48 0.93
C THR A 48 -4.67 -25.72 -0.58
N ILE A 49 -4.21 -24.74 -1.37
CA ILE A 49 -4.05 -24.91 -2.83
C ILE A 49 -2.97 -25.95 -3.13
N ILE A 50 -1.85 -25.91 -2.42
CA ILE A 50 -0.76 -26.88 -2.59
C ILE A 50 -1.20 -28.29 -2.19
N ALA A 51 -1.97 -28.42 -1.11
CA ALA A 51 -2.60 -29.68 -0.74
C ALA A 51 -3.60 -30.16 -1.79
N GLY A 52 -4.34 -29.25 -2.43
CA GLY A 52 -5.24 -29.55 -3.54
C GLY A 52 -4.53 -30.12 -4.77
N MET A 53 -3.23 -29.81 -4.97
CA MET A 53 -2.38 -30.45 -5.99
C MET A 53 -1.87 -31.84 -5.58
N GLY A 54 -2.23 -32.34 -4.39
CA GLY A 54 -1.77 -33.63 -3.87
C GLY A 54 -0.37 -33.59 -3.24
N HIS A 55 0.12 -32.41 -2.84
CA HIS A 55 1.41 -32.27 -2.16
C HIS A 55 1.25 -32.07 -0.65
N ALA A 56 2.05 -32.77 0.15
CA ALA A 56 2.02 -32.70 1.60
C ALA A 56 3.45 -32.65 2.20
N GLY A 57 3.53 -32.34 3.50
CA GLY A 57 4.78 -32.32 4.26
C GLY A 57 5.84 -31.40 3.66
N THR A 58 7.09 -31.86 3.61
CA THR A 58 8.24 -31.09 3.11
C THR A 58 8.04 -30.61 1.67
N LYS A 59 7.44 -31.43 0.79
CA LYS A 59 7.21 -31.05 -0.61
C LYS A 59 6.25 -29.88 -0.72
N ALA A 60 5.21 -29.83 0.12
CA ALA A 60 4.27 -28.70 0.13
C ALA A 60 4.95 -27.41 0.58
N GLN A 61 5.82 -27.48 1.60
CA GLN A 61 6.58 -26.31 2.06
C GLN A 61 7.52 -25.78 0.98
N LEU A 62 8.22 -26.67 0.28
CA LEU A 62 9.10 -26.30 -0.83
C LEU A 62 8.34 -25.61 -1.98
N LEU A 63 7.09 -25.99 -2.23
CA LEU A 63 6.24 -25.34 -3.24
C LEU A 63 5.66 -23.99 -2.80
N SER A 64 5.73 -23.64 -1.51
CA SER A 64 5.34 -22.31 -1.07
C SER A 64 6.42 -21.25 -1.35
N VAL A 65 7.68 -21.68 -1.48
CA VAL A 65 8.84 -20.79 -1.63
C VAL A 65 8.84 -20.02 -2.96
N PRO A 66 8.60 -20.63 -4.13
CA PRO A 66 8.73 -19.95 -5.41
C PRO A 66 7.82 -18.72 -5.58
N PRO A 67 6.52 -18.74 -5.19
CA PRO A 67 5.70 -17.53 -5.21
C PRO A 67 6.29 -16.38 -4.41
N TYR A 68 6.82 -16.66 -3.21
CA TYR A 68 7.46 -15.63 -2.38
C TYR A 68 8.79 -15.14 -2.97
N ALA A 69 9.58 -16.03 -3.58
CA ALA A 69 10.83 -15.65 -4.23
C ALA A 69 10.59 -14.69 -5.41
N VAL A 70 9.58 -14.98 -6.25
CA VAL A 70 9.17 -14.09 -7.34
C VAL A 70 8.68 -12.75 -6.80
N ALA A 71 7.86 -12.79 -5.75
CA ALA A 71 7.36 -11.58 -5.09
C ALA A 71 8.49 -10.73 -4.49
N ALA A 72 9.51 -11.36 -3.89
CA ALA A 72 10.68 -10.67 -3.36
C ALA A 72 11.52 -10.02 -4.46
N ALA A 73 11.80 -10.74 -5.55
CA ALA A 73 12.51 -10.18 -6.70
C ALA A 73 11.76 -8.99 -7.29
N LEU A 74 10.44 -9.12 -7.49
CA LEU A 74 9.62 -8.03 -8.02
C LEU A 74 9.57 -6.84 -7.05
N THR A 75 9.55 -7.08 -5.74
CA THR A 75 9.59 -6.03 -4.71
C THR A 75 10.85 -5.17 -4.85
N ILE A 76 12.01 -5.80 -5.07
CA ILE A 76 13.27 -5.09 -5.28
C ILE A 76 13.22 -4.29 -6.60
N CYS A 77 12.77 -4.92 -7.70
CA CYS A 77 12.66 -4.26 -9.00
C CYS A 77 11.74 -3.03 -8.95
N VAL A 78 10.58 -3.16 -8.33
CA VAL A 78 9.61 -2.07 -8.14
C VAL A 78 10.18 -0.97 -7.26
N GLY A 79 10.86 -1.34 -6.16
CA GLY A 79 11.54 -0.38 -5.29
C GLY A 79 12.55 0.46 -6.07
N PHE A 80 13.45 -0.21 -6.79
CA PHE A 80 14.47 0.45 -7.61
C PHE A 80 13.86 1.35 -8.70
N TYR A 81 12.84 0.86 -9.40
CA TYR A 81 12.15 1.62 -10.43
C TYR A 81 11.39 2.82 -9.85
N GLY A 82 10.69 2.64 -8.73
CA GLY A 82 9.95 3.69 -8.03
C GLY A 82 10.86 4.77 -7.46
N ASP A 83 12.04 4.38 -6.96
CA ASP A 83 13.06 5.30 -6.45
C ASP A 83 13.65 6.17 -7.58
N ARG A 84 13.94 5.56 -8.74
CA ARG A 84 14.52 6.26 -9.89
C ARG A 84 13.52 7.18 -10.59
N THR A 85 12.28 6.73 -10.76
CA THR A 85 11.26 7.47 -11.52
C THR A 85 10.48 8.47 -10.68
N ARG A 86 10.39 8.27 -9.36
CA ARG A 86 9.50 9.03 -8.46
C ARG A 86 8.02 8.98 -8.92
N GLN A 87 7.64 7.89 -9.58
CA GLN A 87 6.29 7.62 -10.10
C GLN A 87 5.68 6.41 -9.36
N ARG A 88 5.66 6.48 -8.03
CA ARG A 88 5.24 5.40 -7.14
C ARG A 88 3.75 5.08 -7.23
N GLY A 89 2.89 6.05 -7.50
CA GLY A 89 1.47 5.79 -7.69
C GLY A 89 1.19 4.93 -8.92
N TYR A 90 1.88 5.18 -10.04
CA TYR A 90 1.80 4.32 -11.22
C TYR A 90 2.32 2.90 -10.94
N CYS A 91 3.39 2.77 -10.13
CA CYS A 91 3.87 1.47 -9.71
C CYS A 91 2.79 0.71 -8.93
N ASN A 92 2.16 1.34 -7.93
CA ASN A 92 1.07 0.72 -7.17
C ASN A 92 -0.09 0.28 -8.08
N ILE A 93 -0.51 1.13 -9.01
CA ILE A 93 -1.59 0.84 -9.97
C ILE A 93 -1.23 -0.36 -10.86
N ALA A 94 -0.02 -0.41 -11.40
CA ALA A 94 0.40 -1.51 -12.27
C ALA A 94 0.48 -2.85 -11.52
N ILE A 95 1.02 -2.83 -10.31
CA ILE A 95 1.27 -4.05 -9.53
C ILE A 95 -0.03 -4.63 -8.98
N VAL A 96 -0.94 -3.80 -8.46
CA VAL A 96 -2.21 -4.33 -7.94
C VAL A 96 -3.05 -4.98 -9.02
N LEU A 97 -2.95 -4.55 -10.28
CA LEU A 97 -3.64 -5.21 -11.40
C LEU A 97 -3.20 -6.67 -11.56
N LEU A 98 -1.92 -6.99 -11.31
CA LEU A 98 -1.44 -8.37 -11.26
C LEU A 98 -2.09 -9.13 -10.10
N GLY A 99 -2.24 -8.50 -8.94
CA GLY A 99 -2.92 -9.09 -7.79
C GLY A 99 -4.39 -9.38 -8.07
N ILE A 100 -5.11 -8.43 -8.66
CA ILE A 100 -6.50 -8.57 -9.09
C ILE A 100 -6.64 -9.72 -10.08
N ALA A 101 -5.74 -9.82 -11.07
CA ALA A 101 -5.73 -10.93 -12.02
C ALA A 101 -5.48 -12.28 -11.32
N GLY A 102 -4.53 -12.34 -10.39
CA GLY A 102 -4.25 -13.55 -9.59
C GLY A 102 -5.46 -14.01 -8.78
N PHE A 103 -6.12 -13.10 -8.07
CA PHE A 103 -7.33 -13.43 -7.29
C PHE A 103 -8.53 -13.73 -8.18
N ALA A 104 -8.67 -13.09 -9.35
CA ALA A 104 -9.68 -13.46 -10.34
C ALA A 104 -9.48 -14.91 -10.82
N MET A 105 -8.23 -15.33 -11.09
CA MET A 105 -7.93 -16.72 -11.46
C MET A 105 -8.27 -17.71 -10.34
N LEU A 106 -7.95 -17.36 -9.09
CA LEU A 106 -8.26 -18.19 -7.91
C LEU A 106 -9.78 -18.43 -7.76
N ILE A 107 -10.60 -17.43 -8.06
CA ILE A 107 -12.06 -17.50 -8.01
C ILE A 107 -12.63 -18.24 -9.23
N ALA A 108 -12.09 -17.98 -10.42
CA ALA A 108 -12.68 -18.44 -11.69
C ALA A 108 -12.51 -19.95 -11.93
N THR A 109 -11.50 -20.60 -11.32
CA THR A 109 -11.17 -22.00 -11.59
C THR A 109 -11.20 -22.87 -10.34
N SER A 110 -11.56 -24.14 -10.51
CA SER A 110 -11.39 -25.19 -9.52
C SER A 110 -10.11 -26.01 -9.74
N ASN A 111 -9.37 -25.77 -10.83
CA ASN A 111 -8.15 -26.51 -11.14
C ASN A 111 -6.99 -26.03 -10.23
N PRO A 112 -6.45 -26.89 -9.34
CA PRO A 112 -5.40 -26.50 -8.40
C PRO A 112 -4.12 -26.00 -9.05
N THR A 113 -3.77 -26.51 -10.25
CA THR A 113 -2.60 -26.05 -11.00
C THR A 113 -2.77 -24.61 -11.49
N VAL A 114 -3.96 -24.26 -11.98
CA VAL A 114 -4.27 -22.87 -12.41
C VAL A 114 -4.35 -21.95 -11.21
N GLN A 115 -4.89 -22.42 -10.08
CA GLN A 115 -4.89 -21.68 -8.83
C GLN A 115 -3.46 -21.40 -8.35
N TYR A 116 -2.56 -22.36 -8.46
CA TYR A 116 -1.14 -22.16 -8.12
C TYR A 116 -0.48 -21.12 -9.02
N VAL A 117 -0.83 -21.01 -10.31
CA VAL A 117 -0.38 -19.87 -11.15
C VAL A 117 -0.96 -18.55 -10.64
N GLY A 118 -2.25 -18.53 -10.25
CA GLY A 118 -2.90 -17.37 -9.64
C GLY A 118 -2.22 -16.90 -8.35
N VAL A 119 -1.68 -17.82 -7.55
CA VAL A 119 -0.85 -17.54 -6.37
C VAL A 119 0.40 -16.73 -6.73
N PHE A 120 1.11 -17.04 -7.82
CA PHE A 120 2.29 -16.27 -8.23
C PHE A 120 1.92 -14.83 -8.58
N LEU A 121 0.85 -14.65 -9.35
CA LEU A 121 0.36 -13.31 -9.72
C LEU A 121 -0.15 -12.54 -8.50
N GLY A 122 -0.84 -13.23 -7.58
CA GLY A 122 -1.28 -12.68 -6.29
C GLY A 122 -0.10 -12.19 -5.46
N ALA A 123 0.92 -13.02 -5.27
CA ALA A 123 2.12 -12.65 -4.50
C ALA A 123 2.86 -11.46 -5.15
N ALA A 124 3.08 -11.54 -6.46
CA ALA A 124 3.70 -10.48 -7.25
C ALA A 124 2.90 -9.16 -7.17
N GLY A 125 1.57 -9.23 -7.07
CA GLY A 125 0.69 -8.06 -7.00
C GLY A 125 0.49 -7.47 -5.60
N ILE A 126 0.90 -8.17 -4.54
CA ILE A 126 0.65 -7.76 -3.15
C ILE A 126 1.94 -7.33 -2.45
N TYR A 127 2.99 -8.14 -2.52
CA TYR A 127 4.19 -7.87 -1.72
C TYR A 127 4.92 -6.58 -2.09
N PRO A 128 5.10 -6.23 -3.39
CA PRO A 128 5.79 -4.99 -3.75
C PRO A 128 5.04 -3.71 -3.35
N THR A 129 3.70 -3.77 -3.20
CA THR A 129 2.91 -2.58 -2.88
C THR A 129 3.09 -2.12 -1.44
N VAL A 130 3.50 -3.01 -0.52
CA VAL A 130 3.75 -2.69 0.90
C VAL A 130 4.88 -1.66 1.04
N PRO A 131 6.15 -1.96 0.68
CA PRO A 131 7.24 -1.00 0.82
C PRO A 131 7.08 0.18 -0.14
N ASN A 132 6.51 -0.01 -1.34
CA ASN A 132 6.28 1.10 -2.25
C ASN A 132 5.31 2.14 -1.67
N THR A 133 4.22 1.70 -1.02
CA THR A 133 3.25 2.60 -0.38
C THR A 133 3.86 3.36 0.80
N LEU A 134 4.64 2.70 1.66
CA LEU A 134 5.31 3.37 2.78
C LEU A 134 6.32 4.41 2.29
N SER A 135 7.09 4.08 1.25
CA SER A 135 7.98 5.04 0.62
C SER A 135 7.21 6.19 -0.05
N TRP A 136 6.05 5.92 -0.65
CA TRP A 136 5.20 6.97 -1.25
C TRP A 136 4.67 7.95 -0.19
N LEU A 137 4.21 7.43 0.94
CA LEU A 137 3.82 8.20 2.13
C LEU A 137 4.97 9.06 2.64
N ASN A 138 6.15 8.47 2.84
CA ASN A 138 7.32 9.18 3.36
C ASN A 138 7.80 10.30 2.43
N ASN A 139 7.76 10.08 1.12
CA ASN A 139 8.14 11.10 0.14
C ASN A 139 7.13 12.25 0.04
N ASN A 140 5.89 12.03 0.50
CA ASN A 140 4.80 13.01 0.44
C ASN A 140 4.44 13.61 1.80
N THR A 141 5.24 13.31 2.84
CA THR A 141 5.03 13.85 4.18
C THR A 141 6.32 14.52 4.66
N GLU A 142 6.23 15.82 4.92
CA GLU A 142 7.34 16.62 5.43
C GLU A 142 7.20 16.87 6.93
N GLY A 143 8.34 17.04 7.61
CA GLY A 143 8.43 17.06 9.07
C GLY A 143 8.59 15.65 9.64
N SER A 144 9.62 15.44 10.47
CA SER A 144 9.91 14.14 11.10
C SER A 144 8.76 13.66 11.97
N LEU A 145 8.22 14.53 12.84
CA LEU A 145 7.19 14.18 13.80
C LEU A 145 5.88 13.87 13.09
N LYS A 146 5.49 14.69 12.11
CA LYS A 146 4.33 14.45 11.25
C LYS A 146 4.50 13.11 10.52
N ARG A 147 5.63 12.89 9.87
CA ARG A 147 5.91 11.65 9.12
C ARG A 147 5.90 10.41 10.01
N ALA A 148 6.57 10.46 11.16
CA ALA A 148 6.58 9.35 12.12
C ALA A 148 5.17 9.02 12.63
N PHE A 149 4.38 10.04 12.95
CA PHE A 149 3.00 9.86 13.40
C PHE A 149 2.10 9.28 12.30
N VAL A 150 2.15 9.84 11.09
CA VAL A 150 1.39 9.33 9.92
C VAL A 150 1.77 7.88 9.63
N LEU A 151 3.06 7.55 9.65
CA LEU A 151 3.56 6.20 9.45
C LEU A 151 3.02 5.24 10.52
N GLY A 152 3.05 5.65 11.79
CA GLY A 152 2.50 4.86 12.91
C GLY A 152 1.00 4.59 12.75
N VAL A 153 0.21 5.60 12.38
CA VAL A 153 -1.24 5.46 12.15
C VAL A 153 -1.53 4.53 10.97
N VAL A 154 -0.85 4.72 9.85
CA VAL A 154 -1.06 3.92 8.63
C VAL A 154 -0.66 2.47 8.84
N VAL A 155 0.51 2.23 9.45
CA VAL A 155 0.98 0.87 9.76
C VAL A 155 0.10 0.21 10.81
N GLY A 156 -0.29 0.93 11.87
CA GLY A 156 -1.21 0.43 12.89
C GLY A 156 -2.56 0.00 12.29
N TRP A 157 -3.15 0.84 11.43
CA TRP A 157 -4.38 0.51 10.71
C TRP A 157 -4.24 -0.72 9.80
N GLY A 158 -3.11 -0.85 9.10
CA GLY A 158 -2.81 -2.03 8.29
C GLY A 158 -2.77 -3.32 9.11
N ASN A 159 -2.14 -3.29 10.30
CA ASN A 159 -2.07 -4.47 11.18
C ASN A 159 -3.43 -4.85 11.78
N LEU A 160 -4.31 -3.88 12.08
CA LEU A 160 -5.67 -4.16 12.55
C LEU A 160 -6.49 -5.00 11.55
N ASN A 161 -6.19 -4.88 10.26
CA ASN A 161 -6.84 -5.68 9.22
C ASN A 161 -6.44 -7.16 9.22
N GLY A 162 -5.43 -7.55 10.01
CA GLY A 162 -5.13 -8.95 10.28
C GLY A 162 -6.35 -9.71 10.84
N VAL A 163 -7.18 -9.05 11.66
CA VAL A 163 -8.43 -9.63 12.20
C VAL A 163 -9.43 -9.95 11.08
N VAL A 164 -9.52 -9.10 10.05
CA VAL A 164 -10.40 -9.39 8.91
C VAL A 164 -9.87 -10.60 8.15
N SER A 165 -8.57 -10.62 7.84
CA SER A 165 -7.96 -11.70 7.05
C SER A 165 -8.12 -13.09 7.68
N SER A 166 -8.11 -13.19 9.01
CA SER A 166 -8.26 -14.47 9.72
C SER A 166 -9.70 -14.99 9.77
N ASN A 167 -10.69 -14.13 9.56
CA ASN A 167 -12.11 -14.50 9.67
C ASN A 167 -12.81 -14.73 8.32
N ILE A 168 -12.18 -14.36 7.19
CA ILE A 168 -12.81 -14.45 5.86
C ILE A 168 -12.66 -15.83 5.20
N TYR A 169 -11.73 -16.67 5.64
CA TYR A 169 -11.53 -18.04 5.12
C TYR A 169 -12.32 -19.07 5.93
N LEU A 170 -13.58 -19.28 5.57
CA LEU A 170 -14.50 -20.14 6.29
C LEU A 170 -14.23 -21.63 5.99
N PHE A 171 -14.11 -22.46 7.03
CA PHE A 171 -13.85 -23.90 6.87
C PHE A 171 -14.93 -24.62 6.03
N ARG A 172 -16.19 -24.19 6.14
CA ARG A 172 -17.33 -24.74 5.37
C ARG A 172 -17.22 -24.55 3.85
N GLU A 173 -16.35 -23.65 3.40
CA GLU A 173 -16.15 -23.33 1.97
C GLU A 173 -14.92 -24.02 1.39
N LYS A 174 -14.28 -24.91 2.15
CA LYS A 174 -13.17 -25.73 1.65
C LYS A 174 -13.58 -26.52 0.39
N PRO A 175 -12.66 -26.68 -0.59
CA PRO A 175 -11.31 -26.11 -0.66
C PRO A 175 -11.25 -24.73 -1.33
N ARG A 176 -12.38 -24.16 -1.77
CA ARG A 176 -12.38 -23.00 -2.68
C ARG A 176 -12.40 -21.65 -1.98
N TYR A 177 -12.95 -21.57 -0.77
CA TYR A 177 -13.00 -20.35 0.04
C TYR A 177 -13.42 -19.10 -0.76
N TYR A 178 -14.55 -19.19 -1.45
CA TYR A 178 -15.00 -18.11 -2.32
C TYR A 178 -15.18 -16.79 -1.59
N THR A 179 -15.69 -16.83 -0.35
CA THR A 179 -15.86 -15.61 0.44
C THR A 179 -14.50 -14.99 0.75
N GLY A 180 -13.51 -15.81 1.15
CA GLY A 180 -12.15 -15.34 1.42
C GLY A 180 -11.50 -14.67 0.22
N HIS A 181 -11.50 -15.36 -0.93
CA HIS A 181 -10.92 -14.81 -2.16
C HIS A 181 -11.70 -13.60 -2.68
N GLY A 182 -13.03 -13.61 -2.58
CA GLY A 182 -13.89 -12.50 -3.00
C GLY A 182 -13.69 -11.24 -2.15
N VAL A 183 -13.55 -11.38 -0.83
CA VAL A 183 -13.24 -10.25 0.06
C VAL A 183 -11.86 -9.70 -0.26
N VAL A 184 -10.84 -10.55 -0.42
CA VAL A 184 -9.49 -10.09 -0.80
C VAL A 184 -9.50 -9.38 -2.15
N PHE A 185 -10.23 -9.91 -3.14
CA PHE A 185 -10.42 -9.26 -4.43
C PHE A 185 -11.05 -7.87 -4.26
N GLY A 186 -12.09 -7.74 -3.44
CA GLY A 186 -12.71 -6.46 -3.11
C GLY A 186 -11.72 -5.47 -2.49
N TYR A 187 -10.88 -5.92 -1.55
CA TYR A 187 -9.82 -5.10 -0.96
C TYR A 187 -8.81 -4.61 -2.01
N LEU A 188 -8.42 -5.45 -2.96
CA LEU A 188 -7.53 -5.07 -4.06
C LEU A 188 -8.18 -4.08 -5.04
N VAL A 189 -9.49 -4.20 -5.28
CA VAL A 189 -10.25 -3.23 -6.09
C VAL A 189 -10.36 -1.88 -5.36
N VAL A 190 -10.65 -1.88 -4.05
CA VAL A 190 -10.66 -0.65 -3.23
C VAL A 190 -9.26 -0.03 -3.18
N PHE A 191 -8.21 -0.83 -3.04
CA PHE A 191 -6.82 -0.39 -3.15
C PHE A 191 -6.57 0.35 -4.46
N LEU A 192 -7.02 -0.21 -5.59
CA LEU A 192 -6.76 0.34 -6.91
C LEU A 192 -7.57 1.64 -7.13
N LEU A 193 -8.89 1.52 -7.06
CA LEU A 193 -9.82 2.58 -7.42
C LEU A 193 -9.89 3.65 -6.33
N GLY A 194 -10.18 3.24 -5.10
CA GLY A 194 -10.40 4.15 -3.97
C GLY A 194 -9.10 4.67 -3.35
N GLY A 195 -8.04 3.88 -3.40
CA GLY A 195 -6.74 4.24 -2.84
C GLY A 195 -5.83 4.90 -3.87
N SER A 196 -5.19 4.09 -4.71
CA SER A 196 -4.04 4.48 -5.53
C SER A 196 -4.41 5.49 -6.62
N ILE A 197 -5.52 5.30 -7.34
CA ILE A 197 -5.95 6.24 -8.39
C ILE A 197 -6.38 7.58 -7.79
N LEU A 198 -7.26 7.58 -6.77
CA LEU A 198 -7.70 8.82 -6.13
C LEU A 198 -6.52 9.60 -5.51
N MET A 199 -5.63 8.89 -4.82
CA MET A 199 -4.43 9.50 -4.25
C MET A 199 -3.53 10.11 -5.34
N HIS A 200 -3.27 9.36 -6.42
CA HIS A 200 -2.44 9.83 -7.53
C HIS A 200 -3.05 11.08 -8.20
N LEU A 201 -4.35 11.06 -8.50
CA LEU A 201 -5.04 12.20 -9.11
C LEU A 201 -5.08 13.41 -8.17
N GLY A 202 -5.31 13.19 -6.87
CA GLY A 202 -5.29 14.24 -5.85
C GLY A 202 -3.91 14.91 -5.75
N LEU A 203 -2.84 14.13 -5.67
CA LEU A 203 -1.47 14.65 -5.64
C LEU A 203 -1.10 15.37 -6.95
N ARG A 204 -1.53 14.83 -8.11
CA ARG A 204 -1.31 15.48 -9.41
C ARG A 204 -2.05 16.81 -9.51
N LYS A 205 -3.29 16.88 -9.03
CA LYS A 205 -4.06 18.13 -8.95
C LYS A 205 -3.34 19.14 -8.06
N MET A 206 -2.89 18.74 -6.87
CA MET A 206 -2.17 19.61 -5.95
C MET A 206 -0.84 20.11 -6.54
N ASN A 207 -0.11 19.27 -7.28
CA ASN A 207 1.09 19.69 -8.00
C ASN A 207 0.78 20.69 -9.13
N ARG A 208 -0.32 20.48 -9.87
CA ARG A 208 -0.77 21.41 -10.91
C ARG A 208 -1.20 22.76 -10.34
N ASP A 209 -2.01 22.75 -9.29
CA ASP A 209 -2.50 23.98 -8.66
C ASP A 209 -1.34 24.81 -8.08
N ARG A 210 -0.26 24.17 -7.57
CA ARG A 210 0.99 24.83 -7.20
C ARG A 210 1.75 25.41 -8.39
N SER A 211 1.88 24.68 -9.49
CA SER A 211 2.55 25.20 -10.69
C SER A 211 1.87 26.43 -11.30
N LEU A 212 0.59 26.64 -10.98
CA LEU A 212 -0.21 27.79 -11.40
C LEU A 212 -0.19 28.94 -10.36
N GLY A 213 0.59 28.84 -9.29
CA GLY A 213 0.70 29.87 -8.25
C GLY A 213 -0.55 30.05 -7.38
N LYS A 214 -1.53 29.15 -7.47
CA LYS A 214 -2.83 29.28 -6.76
C LYS A 214 -2.70 29.25 -5.24
N MET A 215 -1.55 28.83 -4.72
CA MET A 215 -1.29 28.70 -3.29
C MET A 215 -0.48 29.85 -2.71
N ASP A 216 0.10 30.71 -3.55
CA ASP A 216 1.11 31.69 -3.14
C ASP A 216 0.49 32.77 -2.25
N VAL A 217 -0.65 33.35 -2.68
CA VAL A 217 -1.39 34.36 -1.92
C VAL A 217 -1.81 33.84 -0.53
N LYS A 218 -2.30 32.60 -0.47
CA LYS A 218 -2.69 31.97 0.80
C LYS A 218 -1.46 31.71 1.68
N TRP A 219 -0.36 31.27 1.09
CA TRP A 219 0.87 30.99 1.83
C TRP A 219 1.49 32.27 2.42
N ASP A 220 1.54 33.35 1.65
CA ASP A 220 2.12 34.61 2.09
C ASP A 220 1.32 35.24 3.24
N SER A 221 0.01 35.00 3.29
CA SER A 221 -0.87 35.47 4.38
C SER A 221 -0.68 34.74 5.72
N LEU A 222 0.05 33.62 5.77
CA LEU A 222 0.28 32.86 7.00
C LEU A 222 1.40 33.46 7.85
N SER A 223 1.25 33.40 9.17
CA SER A 223 2.36 33.74 10.09
C SER A 223 3.49 32.72 10.00
N ASP A 224 4.70 33.10 10.44
CA ASP A 224 5.86 32.19 10.40
C ASP A 224 5.64 30.91 11.22
N GLU A 225 4.94 31.01 12.34
CA GLU A 225 4.54 29.86 13.16
C GLU A 225 3.54 28.95 12.43
N GLN A 226 2.59 29.52 11.68
CA GLN A 226 1.66 28.73 10.86
C GLN A 226 2.38 28.05 9.69
N LYS A 227 3.32 28.75 9.04
CA LYS A 227 4.15 28.18 7.95
C LYS A 227 4.99 27.01 8.46
N TRP A 228 5.54 27.11 9.68
CA TRP A 228 6.29 26.03 10.32
C TRP A 228 5.46 24.74 10.47
N VAL A 229 4.19 24.86 10.87
CA VAL A 229 3.31 23.69 11.09
C VAL A 229 2.84 23.05 9.76
N GLN A 230 2.76 23.81 8.68
CA GLN A 230 2.18 23.38 7.39
C GLN A 230 3.00 22.30 6.65
N GLY A 231 4.32 22.22 6.88
CA GLY A 231 5.18 21.19 6.29
C GLY A 231 5.06 21.08 4.77
N ASP A 232 4.53 19.95 4.28
CA ASP A 232 4.42 19.60 2.86
C ASP A 232 3.38 20.43 2.08
N LEU A 233 2.62 21.29 2.77
CA LEU A 233 1.64 22.18 2.17
C LEU A 233 2.25 23.48 1.61
N ARG A 234 3.57 23.66 1.71
CA ARG A 234 4.26 24.80 1.10
C ARG A 234 4.15 24.81 -0.44
N PRO A 235 4.15 25.99 -1.11
CA PRO A 235 4.01 26.10 -2.56
C PRO A 235 5.16 25.50 -3.37
N ASP A 236 6.38 25.46 -2.81
CA ASP A 236 7.58 24.92 -3.45
C ASP A 236 7.69 23.39 -3.35
N PHE A 237 6.91 22.75 -2.46
CA PHE A 237 6.92 21.30 -2.31
C PHE A 237 6.18 20.61 -3.45
N LYS A 238 6.87 19.68 -4.12
CA LYS A 238 6.31 18.84 -5.18
C LYS A 238 6.09 17.43 -4.68
N TYR A 239 4.85 16.97 -4.69
CA TYR A 239 4.52 15.60 -4.34
C TYR A 239 5.06 14.61 -5.38
N THR A 240 5.56 13.48 -4.89
CA THR A 240 5.84 12.28 -5.67
C THR A 240 4.52 11.67 -6.12
N LEU A 241 4.39 11.40 -7.42
CA LEU A 241 3.17 10.85 -8.00
C LEU A 241 3.12 9.33 -7.93
#